data_AF-A0A9E4Z309-F1
#
_entry.id   AF-A0A9E4Z309-F1
#
_cell.length_a   1.000
_cell.length_b   1.000
_cell.length_c   1.000
_cell.angle_alpha   90.00
_cell.angle_beta   90.00
_cell.angle_gamma   90.00
#
_symmetry.space_group_name_H-M   'P 1'
#
loop_
_entity.id
_entity.type
_entity.pdbx_description
1 polymer ?
#
loop_
_entity_poly.entity_id
_entity_poly.type
_entity_poly.pdbx_seq_one_letter_code
_entity_poly.pdbx_strand_id
1 'polypeptide(L)'
;AALSGIGLAVLVYLRRRDQRADPLERLKPVHTLLTQKYYLDTLYEDVIVRKGFFGVIAGTLDWIDRNLVDGIVDLIGWFFRNIGIAIGKFQTGQVQAYATGIAFGVLAIILALLLA
;
A
#
# COMPACT_ATOMS: atom_id res chain seq x y z
N ALA A 1 54.65 -15.90 2.46
CA ALA A 1 53.22 -16.28 2.47
C ALA A 1 52.41 -15.61 1.35
N ALA A 2 52.46 -14.27 1.19
CA ALA A 2 51.74 -13.60 0.11
C ALA A 2 52.24 -13.98 -1.30
N LEU A 3 53.56 -14.00 -1.51
CA LEU A 3 54.19 -14.42 -2.78
C LEU A 3 53.86 -15.87 -3.14
N SER A 4 53.80 -16.77 -2.14
CA SER A 4 53.41 -18.16 -2.35
C SER A 4 51.92 -18.30 -2.71
N GLY A 5 51.04 -17.47 -2.16
CA GLY A 5 49.62 -17.44 -2.54
C GLY A 5 49.40 -16.94 -3.97
N ILE A 6 50.10 -15.87 -4.36
CA ILE A 6 50.08 -15.34 -5.73
C ILE A 6 50.65 -16.37 -6.72
N GLY A 7 51.79 -16.99 -6.39
CA GLY A 7 52.40 -18.03 -7.21
C GLY A 7 51.47 -19.23 -7.43
N LEU A 8 50.73 -19.64 -6.39
CA LEU A 8 49.75 -20.72 -6.47
C LEU A 8 48.56 -20.36 -7.38
N ALA A 9 48.03 -19.12 -7.27
CA ALA A 9 46.96 -18.63 -8.14
C ALA A 9 47.40 -18.60 -9.61
N VAL A 10 48.61 -18.10 -9.89
CA VAL A 10 49.19 -18.06 -11.24
C VAL A 10 49.30 -19.46 -11.84
N LEU A 11 49.77 -20.44 -11.06
CA LEU A 11 49.90 -21.83 -11.51
C LEU A 11 48.54 -22.46 -11.85
N VAL A 12 47.51 -22.20 -11.04
CA VAL A 12 46.15 -22.73 -11.24
C VAL A 12 45.49 -22.13 -12.49
N TYR A 13 45.58 -20.82 -12.68
CA TYR A 13 44.93 -20.13 -13.79
C TYR A 13 45.71 -20.21 -15.12
N LEU A 14 47.05 -20.21 -15.11
CA LEU A 14 47.84 -20.34 -16.35
C LEU A 14 47.83 -21.77 -16.91
N ARG A 15 47.76 -22.81 -16.05
CA ARG A 15 47.74 -24.20 -16.50
C ARG A 15 46.43 -24.61 -17.17
N ARG A 16 45.39 -23.77 -17.07
CA ARG A 16 44.05 -24.05 -17.61
C ARG A 16 43.48 -22.87 -18.42
N ARG A 17 44.34 -22.16 -19.16
CA ARG A 17 43.97 -21.01 -20.00
C ARG A 17 42.83 -21.27 -21.01
N ASP A 18 42.58 -22.53 -21.37
CA ASP A 18 41.61 -22.92 -22.40
C ASP A 18 40.28 -23.48 -21.83
N GLN A 19 40.08 -23.42 -20.51
CA GLN A 19 38.84 -23.89 -19.88
C GLN A 19 37.81 -22.77 -19.76
N ARG A 20 36.62 -22.99 -20.33
CA ARG A 20 35.42 -22.14 -20.14
C ARG A 20 34.84 -22.22 -18.72
N ALA A 21 35.23 -23.24 -17.95
CA ALA A 21 34.75 -23.52 -16.60
C ALA A 21 35.83 -23.14 -15.56
N ASP A 22 35.39 -22.52 -14.46
CA ASP A 22 36.30 -22.07 -13.41
C ASP A 22 36.95 -23.28 -12.71
N PRO A 23 38.29 -23.33 -12.55
CA PRO A 23 38.98 -24.42 -11.84
C PRO A 23 38.40 -24.73 -10.45
N LEU A 24 37.78 -23.74 -9.80
CA LEU A 24 37.18 -23.83 -8.48
C LEU A 24 35.75 -24.41 -8.48
N GLU A 25 35.11 -24.60 -9.64
CA GLU A 25 33.79 -25.23 -9.75
C GLU A 25 33.75 -26.66 -9.19
N ARG A 26 34.92 -27.33 -9.11
CA ARG A 26 35.04 -28.65 -8.47
C ARG A 26 34.72 -28.60 -6.98
N LEU A 27 34.91 -27.44 -6.35
CA LEU A 27 34.53 -27.15 -4.97
C LEU A 27 33.14 -26.49 -4.95
N LYS A 28 32.17 -27.09 -5.67
CA LYS A 28 30.80 -26.58 -5.84
C LYS A 28 30.23 -25.85 -4.63
N PRO A 29 30.17 -26.41 -3.41
CA PRO A 29 29.54 -25.72 -2.27
C PRO A 29 30.26 -24.42 -1.87
N VAL A 30 31.59 -24.40 -1.92
CA VAL A 30 32.40 -23.21 -1.56
C VAL A 30 32.36 -22.19 -2.69
N HIS A 31 32.48 -22.65 -3.94
CA HIS A 31 32.36 -21.82 -5.13
C HIS A 31 31.00 -21.13 -5.17
N THR A 32 29.90 -21.86 -4.99
CA THR A 32 28.55 -21.27 -4.98
C THR A 32 28.36 -20.26 -3.85
N LEU A 33 28.87 -20.53 -2.65
CA LEU A 33 28.80 -19.59 -1.53
C LEU A 33 29.54 -18.29 -1.84
N LEU A 34 30.76 -18.37 -2.36
CA LEU A 34 31.57 -17.20 -2.70
C LEU A 34 31.00 -16.44 -3.89
N THR A 35 30.54 -17.14 -4.93
CA THR A 35 29.93 -16.55 -6.13
C THR A 35 28.61 -15.86 -5.80
N GLN A 36 27.82 -16.39 -4.86
CA GLN A 36 26.59 -15.76 -4.35
C GLN A 36 26.87 -14.70 -3.27
N LYS A 37 28.13 -14.29 -3.07
CA LYS A 37 28.54 -13.32 -2.04
C LYS A 37 27.95 -13.64 -0.65
N TYR A 38 28.03 -14.91 -0.27
CA TYR A 38 27.49 -15.43 1.00
C TYR A 38 25.97 -15.26 1.15
N TYR A 39 25.23 -15.12 0.05
CA TYR A 39 23.78 -14.88 0.03
C TYR A 39 23.34 -13.62 0.79
N LEU A 40 24.26 -12.69 1.07
CA LEU A 40 23.93 -11.46 1.78
C LEU A 40 22.99 -10.57 0.96
N ASP A 41 23.22 -10.50 -0.35
CA ASP A 41 22.37 -9.74 -1.28
C ASP A 41 20.93 -10.29 -1.25
N THR A 42 20.76 -11.62 -1.34
CA THR A 42 19.45 -12.28 -1.28
C THR A 42 18.76 -12.09 0.08
N LEU A 43 19.51 -12.23 1.18
CA LEU A 43 18.96 -12.02 2.52
C LEU A 43 18.45 -10.59 2.68
N TYR A 44 19.24 -9.61 2.25
CA TYR A 44 18.88 -8.20 2.39
C TYR A 44 17.69 -7.85 1.50
N GLU A 45 17.72 -8.21 0.22
CA GLU A 45 16.67 -7.84 -0.72
C GLU A 45 15.35 -8.57 -0.45
N ASP A 46 15.38 -9.89 -0.25
CA ASP A 46 14.14 -10.66 -0.14
C ASP A 46 13.54 -10.61 1.27
N VAL A 47 14.38 -10.67 2.30
CA VAL A 47 13.90 -10.74 3.69
C VAL A 47 13.69 -9.34 4.25
N ILE A 48 14.71 -8.48 4.17
CA ILE A 48 14.64 -7.15 4.80
C ILE A 48 13.78 -6.21 3.96
N VAL A 49 14.02 -6.12 2.66
CA VAL A 49 13.32 -5.15 1.81
C VAL A 49 11.93 -5.68 1.39
N ARG A 50 11.84 -6.81 0.68
CA ARG A 50 10.54 -7.29 0.16
C ARG A 50 9.60 -7.72 1.28
N LYS A 51 10.02 -8.66 2.13
CA LYS A 51 9.14 -9.17 3.19
C LYS A 51 8.99 -8.19 4.35
N GLY A 52 10.10 -7.65 4.84
CA GLY A 52 10.12 -6.73 5.97
C GLY A 52 9.46 -5.40 5.61
N PHE A 53 10.09 -4.62 4.73
CA PHE A 53 9.63 -3.28 4.42
C PHE A 53 8.31 -3.28 3.63
N PHE A 54 8.29 -3.87 2.43
CA PHE A 54 7.09 -3.83 1.60
C PHE A 54 5.94 -4.66 2.16
N GLY A 55 6.22 -5.89 2.61
CA GLY A 55 5.19 -6.77 3.15
C GLY A 55 4.47 -6.21 4.37
N VAL A 56 5.23 -5.61 5.31
CA VAL A 56 4.63 -5.09 6.55
C VAL A 56 4.15 -3.66 6.38
N ILE A 57 5.00 -2.74 5.94
CA ILE A 57 4.67 -1.30 5.95
C ILE A 57 3.65 -0.99 4.85
N ALA A 58 3.93 -1.38 3.60
CA ALA A 58 3.02 -1.11 2.50
C ALA A 58 1.71 -1.90 2.67
N GLY A 59 1.78 -3.14 3.16
CA GLY A 59 0.59 -3.94 3.49
C GLY A 59 -0.29 -3.31 4.57
N THR A 60 0.32 -2.76 5.64
CA THR A 60 -0.43 -2.10 6.71
C THR A 60 -1.07 -0.80 6.23
N LEU A 61 -0.35 0.01 5.44
CA LEU A 61 -0.88 1.24 4.86
C LEU A 61 -2.04 0.97 3.91
N ASP A 62 -1.91 -0.02 3.01
CA ASP A 62 -2.98 -0.44 2.09
C ASP A 62 -4.20 -0.97 2.86
N TRP A 63 -3.98 -1.71 3.96
CA TRP A 63 -5.08 -2.15 4.82
C TRP A 63 -5.78 -0.97 5.50
N ILE A 64 -5.04 0.02 6.01
CA ILE A 64 -5.65 1.22 6.63
C ILE A 64 -6.47 1.99 5.61
N ASP A 65 -5.93 2.22 4.41
CA ASP A 65 -6.63 2.96 3.35
C ASP A 65 -7.96 2.26 2.99
N ARG A 66 -7.91 0.97 2.69
CA ARG A 66 -9.09 0.20 2.27
C ARG A 66 -10.15 0.00 3.34
N ASN A 67 -9.76 -0.05 4.62
CA ASN A 67 -10.72 -0.34 5.69
C ASN A 67 -11.19 0.94 6.38
N LEU A 68 -10.28 1.89 6.61
CA LEU A 68 -10.60 3.10 7.32
C LEU A 68 -11.01 4.22 6.37
N VAL A 69 -10.21 4.51 5.35
CA VAL A 69 -10.47 5.64 4.45
C VAL A 69 -11.67 5.33 3.57
N ASP A 70 -11.64 4.22 2.84
CA ASP A 70 -12.77 3.80 2.00
C ASP A 70 -14.04 3.58 2.83
N GLY A 71 -13.92 2.97 4.01
CA GLY A 71 -15.05 2.75 4.92
C GLY A 71 -15.72 4.05 5.37
N ILE A 72 -14.94 5.10 5.66
CA ILE A 72 -15.49 6.43 6.00
C ILE A 72 -16.20 7.04 4.79
N VAL A 73 -15.61 6.96 3.60
CA VAL A 73 -16.20 7.51 2.38
C VAL A 73 -17.53 6.81 2.06
N ASP A 74 -17.58 5.49 2.15
CA ASP A 74 -18.79 4.70 1.95
C ASP A 74 -19.87 5.04 2.97
N LEU A 75 -19.50 5.23 4.25
CA LEU A 75 -20.44 5.63 5.29
C LEU A 75 -21.05 7.01 5.01
N ILE A 76 -20.22 7.97 4.61
CA ILE A 76 -20.68 9.32 4.23
C ILE A 76 -21.62 9.23 3.03
N GLY A 77 -21.25 8.48 1.99
CA GLY A 77 -22.08 8.27 0.81
C GLY A 77 -23.42 7.63 1.16
N TRP A 78 -23.42 6.60 2.01
CA TRP A 78 -24.62 5.97 2.53
C TRP A 78 -25.48 6.97 3.30
N PHE A 79 -24.90 7.75 4.21
CA PHE A 79 -25.61 8.71 5.04
C PHE A 79 -26.35 9.76 4.20
N PHE A 80 -25.66 10.43 3.28
CA PHE A 80 -26.25 11.45 2.42
C PHE A 80 -27.30 10.86 1.47
N ARG A 81 -27.08 9.65 0.94
CA ARG A 81 -28.08 8.97 0.11
C ARG A 81 -29.37 8.71 0.88
N ASN A 82 -29.28 8.23 2.11
CA ASN A 82 -30.45 7.96 2.93
C ASN A 82 -31.19 9.24 3.31
N ILE A 83 -30.46 10.33 3.62
CA ILE A 83 -31.07 11.64 3.83
C ILE A 83 -31.80 12.12 2.58
N GLY A 84 -31.18 12.00 1.41
CA GLY A 84 -31.81 12.38 0.13
C GLY A 84 -33.12 11.61 -0.12
N ILE A 85 -33.13 10.31 0.16
CA ILE A 85 -34.35 9.49 0.07
C ILE A 85 -35.40 9.95 1.08
N ALA A 86 -35.01 10.26 2.32
CA ALA A 86 -35.91 10.75 3.35
C ALA A 86 -36.53 12.10 2.97
N ILE A 87 -35.71 13.06 2.52
CA ILE A 87 -36.18 14.37 2.02
C ILE A 87 -37.09 14.19 0.82
N GLY A 88 -36.76 13.28 -0.10
CA GLY A 88 -37.59 12.95 -1.26
C GLY A 88 -38.99 12.47 -0.84
N LYS A 89 -39.11 11.67 0.22
CA LYS A 89 -40.42 11.23 0.74
C LYS A 89 -41.28 12.37 1.29
N PHE A 90 -40.67 13.46 1.77
CA PHE A 90 -41.42 14.65 2.18
C PHE A 90 -42.02 15.43 0.99
N GLN A 91 -41.56 15.16 -0.23
CA GLN A 91 -42.14 15.75 -1.45
C GLN A 91 -43.30 14.88 -1.94
N THR A 92 -44.48 15.10 -1.38
CA THR A 92 -45.70 14.33 -1.68
C THR A 92 -46.41 14.74 -2.98
N GLY A 93 -45.96 15.83 -3.62
CA GLY A 93 -46.58 16.37 -4.84
C GLY A 93 -47.93 17.09 -4.60
N GLN A 94 -48.40 17.18 -3.36
CA GLN A 94 -49.66 17.83 -3.02
C GLN A 94 -49.48 19.34 -2.82
N VAL A 95 -50.01 20.15 -3.74
CA VAL A 95 -49.92 21.64 -3.72
C VAL A 95 -50.38 22.24 -2.38
N GLN A 96 -51.43 21.66 -1.77
CA GLN A 96 -51.94 22.12 -0.48
C GLN A 96 -50.91 21.97 0.66
N ALA A 97 -50.16 20.86 0.70
CA ALA A 97 -49.15 20.63 1.73
C ALA A 97 -48.02 21.67 1.65
N TYR A 98 -47.61 22.04 0.42
CA TYR A 98 -46.65 23.12 0.22
C TYR A 98 -47.21 24.47 0.66
N ALA A 99 -48.46 24.80 0.31
CA ALA A 99 -49.09 26.05 0.72
C ALA A 99 -49.19 26.18 2.25
N THR A 100 -49.56 25.09 2.94
CA THR A 100 -49.60 25.03 4.41
C THR A 100 -48.20 25.23 5.01
N GLY A 101 -47.18 24.55 4.49
CA GLY A 101 -45.80 24.70 4.97
C GLY A 101 -45.28 26.14 4.81
N ILE A 102 -45.54 26.76 3.66
CA ILE A 102 -45.16 28.17 3.40
C ILE A 102 -45.88 29.12 4.37
N ALA A 103 -47.19 28.96 4.58
CA ALA A 103 -47.96 29.80 5.49
C ALA A 103 -47.41 29.75 6.93
N PHE A 104 -47.10 28.55 7.44
CA PHE A 104 -46.46 28.39 8.75
C PHE A 104 -45.07 29.05 8.80
N GLY A 105 -44.26 28.88 7.74
CA GLY A 105 -42.94 29.50 7.65
C GLY A 105 -42.99 31.03 7.71
N VAL A 106 -43.92 31.64 6.97
CA VAL A 106 -44.12 33.10 6.98
C VAL A 106 -44.55 33.60 8.36
N LEU A 107 -45.52 32.91 9.00
CA LEU A 107 -45.96 33.27 10.35
C LEU A 107 -44.82 33.17 11.37
N ALA A 108 -44.00 32.12 11.30
CA ALA A 108 -42.86 31.93 12.19
C ALA A 108 -41.81 33.05 12.03
N ILE A 109 -41.52 33.46 10.79
CA ILE A 109 -40.59 34.56 10.51
C ILE A 109 -41.12 35.88 11.08
N ILE A 110 -42.40 36.19 10.85
CA ILE A 110 -43.03 37.41 11.39
C ILE A 110 -42.97 37.41 12.92
N LEU A 111 -43.29 36.29 13.56
CA LEU A 111 -43.23 36.17 15.01
C LEU A 111 -41.81 36.36 15.55
N ALA A 112 -40.82 35.73 14.90
CA ALA A 112 -39.42 35.87 15.28
C ALA A 112 -38.92 37.31 15.17
N LEU A 113 -39.36 38.06 14.15
CA LEU A 113 -39.02 39.47 13.97
C LEU A 113 -39.73 40.39 14.98
N LEU A 114 -40.94 40.06 15.40
CA LEU A 114 -41.68 40.84 16.40
C LEU A 114 -41.16 40.60 17.84
N LEU A 115 -40.51 39.46 18.08
CA LEU A 115 -39.89 39.10 19.35
C LEU A 115 -38.42 39.54 19.46
N ALA A 116 -37.79 39.91 18.34
CA ALA A 116 -36.44 40.47 18.27
C ALA A 116 -36.44 41.97 18.59
#